data_AF-A0A434QRA3-F1
#
_entry.id   AF-A0A434QRA3-F1
#
_cell.length_a   1.000
_cell.length_b   1.000
_cell.length_c   1.000
_cell.angle_alpha   90.00
_cell.angle_beta   90.00
_cell.angle_gamma   90.00
#
_symmetry.space_group_name_H-M   'P 1'
#
loop_
_entity.id
_entity.type
_entity.pdbx_description
1 polymer ?
#
loop_
_entity_poly.entity_id
_entity_poly.type
_entity_poly.pdbx_seq_one_letter_code
_entity_poly.pdbx_strand_id
1 'polypeptide(L)'
;VRSTVAATEPMPEVYAGAAAGEHIAFRRRQDGGYTLAAGGSHLLHLGPDAFRHARKYLPALMTNPFGSRYSPAAPAGYPDGWSTPRHWGPDSQSPFERMRVLNPAPERSGLRSIERNFRRLFPQLDAVRLKASWAGMIDAMPDVVP
;
A
#
# COMPACT_ATOMS: atom_id res chain seq x y z
N VAL A 1 4.54 -4.51 -3.09
CA VAL A 1 4.63 -3.29 -2.26
C VAL A 1 3.51 -3.21 -1.22
N ARG A 2 3.72 -2.52 -0.10
CA ARG A 2 2.70 -2.23 0.92
C ARG A 2 2.04 -0.88 0.66
N SER A 3 0.72 -0.82 0.75
CA SER A 3 -0.07 0.41 0.64
C SER A 3 -1.00 0.58 1.85
N THR A 4 -1.16 1.83 2.31
CA THR A 4 -1.98 2.19 3.47
C THR A 4 -3.27 2.87 3.02
N VAL A 5 -4.38 2.46 3.62
CA VAL A 5 -5.72 2.97 3.35
C VAL A 5 -6.39 3.34 4.67
N ALA A 6 -7.22 4.38 4.65
CA ALA A 6 -8.02 4.80 5.77
C ALA A 6 -9.47 5.04 5.36
N ALA A 7 -10.35 4.81 6.31
CA ALA A 7 -11.77 5.06 6.25
C ALA A 7 -12.08 6.24 7.16
N THR A 8 -12.71 7.29 6.65
CA THR A 8 -13.18 8.39 7.50
C THR A 8 -14.49 8.03 8.20
N GLU A 9 -14.82 8.79 9.24
CA GLU A 9 -16.21 8.96 9.68
C GLU A 9 -17.04 9.68 8.60
N PRO A 10 -18.39 9.65 8.69
CA PRO A 10 -19.23 10.43 7.80
C PRO A 10 -18.86 11.92 7.84
N MET A 11 -18.80 12.56 6.67
CA MET A 11 -18.40 13.97 6.55
C MET A 11 -19.02 14.63 5.31
N PRO A 12 -19.01 15.98 5.22
CA PRO A 12 -19.59 16.70 4.09
C PRO A 12 -19.13 16.16 2.74
N GLU A 13 -20.05 16.12 1.79
CA GLU A 13 -19.74 15.66 0.45
C GLU A 13 -18.99 16.75 -0.31
N VAL A 14 -17.70 16.53 -0.54
CA VAL A 14 -16.86 17.38 -1.40
C VAL A 14 -16.81 16.89 -2.85
N TYR A 15 -17.11 15.61 -3.04
CA TYR A 15 -17.21 14.94 -4.34
C TYR A 15 -17.92 13.59 -4.16
N ALA A 16 -18.88 13.31 -5.03
CA ALA A 16 -19.72 12.10 -4.96
C ALA A 16 -19.03 10.84 -5.54
N GLY A 17 -17.93 10.99 -6.28
CA GLY A 17 -17.27 9.91 -7.01
C GLY A 17 -15.96 9.40 -6.40
N ALA A 18 -15.07 8.94 -7.28
CA ALA A 18 -13.69 8.60 -6.98
C ALA A 18 -12.72 9.50 -7.75
N ALA A 19 -11.61 9.88 -7.12
CA ALA A 19 -10.53 10.58 -7.79
C ALA A 19 -9.19 10.03 -7.31
N ALA A 20 -8.22 9.98 -8.22
CA ALA A 20 -6.84 9.63 -7.93
C ALA A 20 -5.94 10.75 -8.43
N GLY A 21 -5.19 11.36 -7.52
CA GLY A 21 -4.12 12.29 -7.83
C GLY A 21 -2.77 11.72 -7.42
N GLU A 22 -1.71 12.47 -7.70
CA GLU A 22 -0.33 12.07 -7.42
C GLU A 22 -0.10 11.71 -5.95
N HIS A 23 -0.69 12.45 -5.01
CA HIS A 23 -0.38 12.31 -3.58
C HIS A 23 -1.50 11.68 -2.74
N ILE A 24 -2.69 11.54 -3.29
CA ILE A 24 -3.84 10.94 -2.60
C ILE A 24 -4.87 10.45 -3.61
N ALA A 25 -5.49 9.31 -3.30
CA ALA A 25 -6.71 8.86 -3.95
C ALA A 25 -7.83 8.77 -2.92
N PHE A 26 -9.05 9.07 -3.34
CA PHE A 26 -10.21 8.96 -2.48
C PHE A 26 -11.45 8.51 -3.25
N ARG A 27 -12.41 7.92 -2.53
CA ARG A 27 -13.73 7.57 -3.04
C ARG A 27 -14.80 7.80 -1.98
N ARG A 28 -15.92 8.38 -2.39
CA ARG A 28 -17.13 8.48 -1.55
C ARG A 28 -17.66 7.10 -1.19
N ARG A 29 -18.12 6.93 0.05
CA ARG A 29 -18.74 5.70 0.53
C ARG A 29 -20.23 5.91 0.79
N GLN A 30 -20.98 4.82 0.73
CA GLN A 30 -22.43 4.82 0.96
C GLN A 30 -22.80 5.21 2.41
N ASP A 31 -21.89 5.00 3.37
CA ASP A 31 -22.08 5.42 4.76
C ASP A 31 -21.75 6.91 5.00
N GLY A 32 -21.58 7.70 3.95
CA GLY A 32 -21.32 9.14 4.02
C GLY A 32 -19.88 9.51 4.37
N GLY A 33 -18.98 8.54 4.50
CA GLY A 33 -17.54 8.77 4.67
C GLY A 33 -16.76 8.71 3.34
N TYR A 34 -15.44 8.76 3.45
CA TYR A 34 -14.51 8.55 2.35
C TYR A 34 -13.56 7.38 2.64
N THR A 35 -13.24 6.62 1.60
CA THR A 35 -12.05 5.76 1.59
C THR A 35 -10.91 6.58 1.03
N LEU A 36 -9.80 6.68 1.75
CA LEU A 36 -8.63 7.46 1.42
C LEU A 36 -7.41 6.54 1.30
N ALA A 37 -6.61 6.71 0.25
CA ALA A 37 -5.36 5.96 0.06
C ALA A 37 -4.21 6.94 -0.17
N ALA A 38 -3.04 6.63 0.40
CA ALA A 38 -1.84 7.40 0.17
C ALA A 38 -1.42 7.27 -1.31
N GLY A 39 -1.29 8.39 -2.02
CA GLY A 39 -0.76 8.42 -3.39
C GLY A 39 0.75 8.61 -3.40
N GLY A 40 1.40 8.15 -4.47
CA GLY A 40 2.76 8.53 -4.84
C GLY A 40 3.88 7.90 -4.01
N SER A 41 3.58 7.12 -2.97
CA SER A 41 4.60 6.38 -2.23
C SER A 41 4.08 5.04 -1.69
N HIS A 42 4.73 3.96 -2.09
CA HIS A 42 4.53 2.63 -1.52
C HIS A 42 5.83 2.13 -0.89
N LEU A 43 5.73 1.19 0.04
CA LEU A 43 6.91 0.55 0.65
C LEU A 43 7.19 -0.79 -0.02
N LEU A 44 8.37 -0.95 -0.60
CA LEU A 44 8.88 -2.25 -1.03
C LEU A 44 9.75 -2.85 0.08
N HIS A 45 9.45 -4.07 0.49
CA HIS A 45 10.38 -4.87 1.28
C HIS A 45 11.35 -5.54 0.32
N LEU A 46 12.65 -5.27 0.49
CA LEU A 46 13.68 -5.89 -0.31
C LEU A 46 13.86 -7.34 0.14
N GLY A 47 13.79 -8.21 -0.85
CA GLY A 47 13.89 -9.65 -0.73
C GLY A 47 14.57 -10.22 -1.97
N PRO A 48 14.85 -11.53 -2.00
CA PRO A 48 15.66 -12.06 -3.07
C PRO A 48 14.99 -12.02 -4.46
N ASP A 49 13.66 -11.91 -4.58
CA ASP A 49 12.96 -11.71 -5.86
C ASP A 49 13.04 -10.26 -6.33
N ALA A 50 13.04 -9.29 -5.42
CA ALA A 50 13.34 -7.90 -5.77
C ALA A 50 14.69 -7.77 -6.49
N PHE A 51 15.72 -8.50 -6.04
CA PHE A 51 17.03 -8.53 -6.72
C PHE A 51 17.02 -9.36 -7.99
N ARG A 52 16.41 -10.56 -7.97
CA ARG A 52 16.29 -11.44 -9.14
C ARG A 52 15.63 -10.73 -10.33
N HIS A 53 14.68 -9.85 -10.06
CA HIS A 53 13.92 -9.14 -11.07
C HIS A 53 14.31 -7.67 -11.26
N ALA A 54 15.29 -7.15 -10.51
CA ALA A 54 15.67 -5.73 -10.51
C ALA A 54 15.85 -5.14 -11.91
N ARG A 55 16.49 -5.87 -12.82
CA ARG A 55 16.70 -5.42 -14.22
C ARG A 55 15.41 -5.16 -14.98
N LYS A 56 14.34 -5.93 -14.73
CA LYS A 56 13.02 -5.77 -15.36
C LYS A 56 12.30 -4.52 -14.85
N TYR A 57 12.55 -4.15 -13.59
CA TYR A 57 11.93 -3.00 -12.94
C TYR A 57 12.77 -1.71 -13.04
N LEU A 58 14.01 -1.80 -13.57
CA LEU A 58 14.90 -0.64 -13.68
C LEU A 58 14.30 0.51 -14.51
N PRO A 59 13.60 0.28 -15.64
CA PRO A 59 12.95 1.37 -16.37
C PRO A 59 11.87 2.07 -15.53
N ALA A 60 10.99 1.31 -14.86
CA ALA A 60 9.96 1.86 -13.99
C ALA A 60 10.56 2.65 -12.81
N LEU A 61 11.67 2.15 -12.26
CA LEU A 61 12.44 2.85 -11.24
C LEU A 61 13.04 4.17 -11.76
N MET A 62 13.59 4.17 -12.98
CA MET A 62 14.14 5.39 -13.59
C MET A 62 13.08 6.44 -13.89
N THR A 63 11.85 6.04 -14.22
CA THR A 63 10.73 6.97 -14.42
C THR A 63 10.27 7.62 -13.12
N ASN A 64 10.33 6.91 -11.99
CA ASN A 64 9.94 7.44 -10.69
C ASN A 64 10.86 6.97 -9.56
N PRO A 65 12.10 7.50 -9.47
CA PRO A 65 13.12 7.00 -8.55
C PRO A 65 12.77 7.20 -7.08
N PHE A 66 11.89 8.16 -6.76
CA PHE A 66 11.45 8.47 -5.40
C PHE A 66 10.03 7.99 -5.09
N GLY A 67 9.36 7.31 -6.04
CA GLY A 67 8.00 6.82 -5.89
C GLY A 67 7.89 5.59 -4.97
N SER A 68 9.00 4.92 -4.70
CA SER A 68 9.06 3.78 -3.79
C SER A 68 10.00 4.07 -2.64
N ARG A 69 9.52 3.78 -1.43
CA ARG A 69 10.38 3.64 -0.26
C ARG A 69 10.85 2.19 -0.18
N TYR A 70 12.06 1.98 0.32
CA TYR A 70 12.64 0.66 0.46
C TYR A 70 12.87 0.32 1.92
N SER A 71 12.49 -0.90 2.29
CA SER A 71 12.86 -1.52 3.57
C SER A 71 13.83 -2.65 3.27
N PRO A 72 14.95 -2.77 4.01
CA PRO A 72 16.00 -3.74 3.70
C PRO A 72 15.56 -5.21 3.84
N ALA A 73 14.47 -5.47 4.57
CA ALA A 73 13.91 -6.79 4.74
C ALA A 73 12.39 -6.73 4.98
N ALA A 74 11.71 -7.82 4.60
CA ALA A 74 10.34 -8.06 5.02
C ALA A 74 10.30 -8.64 6.46
N PRO A 75 9.19 -8.48 7.19
CA PRO A 75 8.95 -9.25 8.42
C PRO A 75 9.04 -10.77 8.18
N ALA A 76 9.34 -11.53 9.23
CA ALA A 76 9.50 -12.97 9.12
C ALA A 76 8.23 -13.65 8.54
N GLY A 77 8.44 -14.56 7.59
CA GLY A 77 7.37 -15.32 6.94
C GLY A 77 6.58 -14.55 5.87
N TYR A 78 6.90 -13.27 5.62
CA TYR A 78 6.28 -12.54 4.51
C TYR A 78 6.70 -13.12 3.16
N PRO A 79 5.88 -12.94 2.10
CA PRO A 79 6.30 -13.18 0.74
C PRO A 79 7.60 -12.44 0.42
N ASP A 80 8.48 -13.08 -0.34
CA ASP A 80 9.84 -12.62 -0.65
C ASP A 80 10.72 -12.30 0.58
N GLY A 81 10.38 -12.76 1.78
CA GLY A 81 11.25 -12.62 2.95
C GLY A 81 12.56 -13.41 2.79
N TRP A 82 13.67 -12.87 3.30
CA TRP A 82 14.98 -13.53 3.25
C TRP A 82 15.00 -14.93 3.90
N SER A 83 14.15 -15.15 4.90
CA SER A 83 14.00 -16.44 5.59
C SER A 83 12.83 -17.28 5.07
N THR A 84 12.08 -16.81 4.08
CA THR A 84 10.90 -17.51 3.56
C THR A 84 11.36 -18.64 2.63
N PRO A 85 11.04 -19.92 2.94
CA PRO A 85 11.43 -21.05 2.10
C PRO A 85 10.84 -20.94 0.69
N ARG A 86 11.62 -21.31 -0.31
CA ARG A 86 11.21 -21.30 -1.74
C ARG A 86 11.05 -22.69 -2.35
N HIS A 87 11.49 -23.70 -1.61
CA HIS A 87 11.31 -25.10 -1.94
C HIS A 87 10.86 -25.78 -0.65
N TRP A 88 9.86 -26.63 -0.74
CA TRP A 88 9.32 -27.40 0.37
C TRP A 88 8.87 -28.76 -0.18
N GLY A 89 8.97 -29.79 0.66
CA GLY A 89 8.46 -31.12 0.32
C GLY A 89 6.94 -31.19 0.45
N PRO A 90 6.32 -32.26 -0.09
CA PRO A 90 4.86 -32.46 0.01
C PRO A 90 4.38 -32.59 1.46
N ASP A 91 5.21 -33.14 2.34
CA ASP A 91 4.89 -33.34 3.77
C ASP A 91 5.43 -32.22 4.68
N SER A 92 6.01 -31.17 4.09
CA SER A 92 6.54 -30.02 4.83
C SER A 92 5.53 -28.88 4.82
N GLN A 93 5.38 -28.18 5.95
CA GLN A 93 4.55 -26.97 6.01
C GLN A 93 5.05 -25.93 5.00
N SER A 94 4.20 -25.53 4.07
CA SER A 94 4.50 -24.49 3.08
C SER A 94 4.45 -23.07 3.69
N PRO A 95 5.08 -22.07 3.03
CA PRO A 95 4.90 -20.66 3.41
C PRO A 95 3.44 -20.20 3.40
N PHE A 96 2.61 -20.78 2.52
CA PHE A 96 1.19 -20.44 2.39
C PHE A 96 0.37 -20.96 3.58
N GLU A 97 0.71 -22.13 4.12
CA GLU A 97 0.07 -22.65 5.33
C GLU A 97 0.48 -21.87 6.57
N ARG A 98 1.75 -21.45 6.63
CA ARG A 98 2.26 -20.61 7.71
C ARG A 98 1.61 -19.24 7.73
N MET A 99 1.36 -18.66 6.56
CA MET A 99 0.74 -17.34 6.41
C MET A 99 -0.45 -17.40 5.45
N ARG A 100 -1.60 -17.81 5.99
CA ARG A 100 -2.86 -17.90 5.23
C ARG A 100 -3.49 -16.54 4.94
N VAL A 101 -3.28 -15.58 5.84
CA VAL A 101 -3.80 -14.21 5.71
C VAL A 101 -2.66 -13.24 5.96
N LEU A 102 -2.23 -12.57 4.89
CA LEU A 102 -1.25 -11.49 4.96
C LEU A 102 -1.98 -10.18 5.28
N ASN A 103 -1.97 -9.80 6.57
CA ASN A 103 -2.62 -8.59 7.08
C ASN A 103 -1.57 -7.61 7.64
N PRO A 104 -0.86 -6.85 6.78
CA PRO A 104 0.16 -5.92 7.26
C PRO A 104 -0.48 -4.75 8.00
N ALA A 105 0.20 -4.26 9.04
CA ALA A 105 -0.22 -3.04 9.72
C ALA A 105 -0.08 -1.80 8.80
N PRO A 106 -1.00 -0.83 8.86
CA PRO A 106 -0.89 0.44 8.16
C PRO A 106 0.33 1.25 8.63
N GLU A 107 0.93 2.01 7.71
CA GLU A 107 2.05 2.88 8.05
C GLU A 107 1.58 4.17 8.69
N ARG A 108 2.09 4.48 9.89
CA ARG A 108 1.79 5.75 10.57
C ARG A 108 2.12 6.97 9.69
N SER A 109 3.22 6.92 8.92
CA SER A 109 3.58 7.96 7.95
C SER A 109 2.58 8.07 6.80
N GLY A 110 2.06 6.93 6.32
CA GLY A 110 1.02 6.87 5.29
C GLY A 110 -0.28 7.51 5.76
N LEU A 111 -0.72 7.21 6.98
CA LEU A 111 -1.91 7.83 7.59
C LEU A 111 -1.76 9.35 7.72
N ARG A 112 -0.61 9.83 8.21
CA ARG A 112 -0.31 11.27 8.27
C ARG A 112 -0.29 11.92 6.88
N SER A 113 0.21 11.19 5.88
CA SER A 113 0.23 11.67 4.49
C SER A 113 -1.17 11.80 3.91
N ILE A 114 -2.04 10.81 4.15
CA ILE A 114 -3.45 10.81 3.77
C ILE A 114 -4.15 12.03 4.36
N GLU A 115 -4.06 12.21 5.67
CA GLU A 115 -4.72 13.31 6.37
C GLU A 115 -4.26 14.68 5.86
N ARG A 116 -2.94 14.87 5.72
CA ARG A 116 -2.35 16.11 5.19
C ARG A 116 -2.80 16.40 3.75
N ASN A 117 -2.71 15.41 2.86
CA ASN A 117 -3.01 15.62 1.44
C ASN A 117 -4.51 15.78 1.19
N PHE A 118 -5.37 15.11 1.96
CA PHE A 118 -6.82 15.30 1.84
C PHE A 118 -7.23 16.71 2.28
N ARG A 119 -6.71 17.19 3.42
CA ARG A 119 -6.93 18.59 3.85
C ARG A 119 -6.39 19.62 2.87
N ARG A 120 -5.27 19.33 2.19
CA ARG A 120 -4.73 20.21 1.16
C ARG A 120 -5.63 20.33 -0.07
N LEU A 121 -6.30 19.23 -0.46
CA LEU A 121 -7.27 19.25 -1.57
C LEU A 121 -8.57 19.96 -1.20
N PHE A 122 -9.01 19.81 0.06
CA PHE A 122 -10.28 20.33 0.54
C PHE A 122 -10.08 21.14 1.82
N PRO A 123 -9.46 22.33 1.74
CA PRO A 123 -9.15 23.15 2.91
C PRO A 123 -10.39 23.65 3.66
N GLN A 124 -11.56 23.60 3.03
CA GLN A 124 -12.85 23.95 3.63
C GLN A 124 -13.40 22.88 4.60
N LEU A 125 -12.79 21.68 4.63
CA LEU A 125 -13.21 20.62 5.53
C LEU A 125 -12.52 20.76 6.90
N ASP A 126 -13.29 20.47 7.95
CA ASP A 126 -12.78 20.34 9.31
C ASP A 126 -11.78 19.17 9.45
N ALA A 127 -11.32 18.94 10.68
CA ALA A 127 -10.43 17.84 10.98
C ALA A 127 -11.01 16.49 10.54
N VAL A 128 -10.34 15.82 9.59
CA VAL A 128 -10.66 14.46 9.13
C VAL A 128 -10.51 13.47 10.28
N ARG A 129 -11.61 12.85 10.70
CA ARG A 129 -11.61 11.76 11.68
C ARG A 129 -11.58 10.41 10.97
N LEU A 130 -10.61 9.57 11.34
CA LEU A 130 -10.47 8.23 10.78
C LEU A 130 -11.23 7.23 11.64
N LYS A 131 -12.19 6.54 11.04
CA LYS A 131 -12.97 5.45 11.64
C LYS A 131 -12.18 4.14 11.67
N ALA A 132 -11.41 3.86 10.62
CA ALA A 132 -10.60 2.65 10.52
C ALA A 132 -9.40 2.88 9.58
N SER A 133 -8.38 2.04 9.70
CA SER A 133 -7.27 1.98 8.75
C SER A 133 -6.75 0.56 8.59
N TRP A 134 -6.22 0.28 7.42
CA TRP A 134 -5.64 -1.02 7.08
C TRP A 134 -4.53 -0.83 6.04
N ALA A 135 -3.77 -1.90 5.80
CA ALA A 135 -2.85 -1.96 4.68
C ALA A 135 -3.02 -3.26 3.90
N GLY A 136 -2.59 -3.20 2.65
CA GLY A 136 -2.54 -4.35 1.76
C GLY A 136 -1.15 -4.50 1.16
N MET A 137 -0.82 -5.74 0.81
CA MET A 137 0.31 -6.03 -0.07
C MET A 137 -0.22 -6.18 -1.50
N ILE A 138 0.44 -5.52 -2.44
CA ILE A 138 0.12 -5.53 -3.87
C ILE A 138 1.33 -6.07 -4.61
N ASP A 139 1.11 -7.04 -5.49
CA ASP A 139 2.09 -7.44 -6.50
C ASP A 139 1.65 -6.89 -7.85
N ALA A 140 2.58 -6.29 -8.60
CA ALA A 140 2.28 -5.62 -9.85
C ALA A 140 3.48 -5.70 -10.79
N MET A 141 3.23 -6.03 -12.05
CA MET A 141 4.24 -6.05 -13.09
C MET A 141 4.73 -4.64 -13.43
N PRO A 142 5.98 -4.48 -13.93
CA PRO A 142 6.57 -3.15 -14.17
C PRO A 142 5.82 -2.34 -15.24
N ASP A 143 5.07 -3.01 -16.11
CA ASP A 143 4.21 -2.43 -17.14
C ASP A 143 2.76 -2.19 -16.66
N VAL A 144 2.42 -2.65 -15.46
CA VAL A 144 1.08 -2.50 -14.83
C VAL A 144 -0.03 -3.14 -15.67
N VAL A 145 0.30 -4.16 -16.48
CA VAL A 145 -0.66 -4.94 -17.27
C VAL A 145 -1.03 -6.24 -16.51
N PRO A 146 -2.33 -6.60 -16.40
CA PRO A 146 -2.77 -7.84 -15.74
C PRO A 146 -2.37 -9.13 -16.44
#